data_AF-A0A947I2M0-F1
#
_entry.id   AF-A0A947I2M0-F1
#
_cell.length_a   1.000
_cell.length_b   1.000
_cell.length_c   1.000
_cell.angle_alpha   90.00
_cell.angle_beta   90.00
_cell.angle_gamma   90.00
#
_symmetry.space_group_name_H-M   'P 1'
#
loop_
_entity.id
_entity.type
_entity.pdbx_description
1 polymer ?
#
loop_
_entity_poly.entity_id
_entity_poly.type
_entity_poly.pdbx_seq_one_letter_code
_entity_poly.pdbx_strand_id
1 'polypeptide(L)'
;MNCEKLLLVNQDDFLQAIATSQIVTGDFVIDQGTQNLMDRDYIEVVFKNCSIHGGQFVSSVFQGCTFDDVLFEESALVGVSFVDCTFTLCRMVRMQTSFSMKNSTIKQLNLVH
;
A
#
# COMPACT_ATOMS: atom_id res chain seq x y z
N MET A 1 24.43 22.12 -4.20
CA MET A 1 24.46 20.64 -4.08
C MET A 1 23.17 20.25 -3.39
N ASN A 2 22.41 19.40 -4.07
CA ASN A 2 20.98 19.13 -3.87
C ASN A 2 20.55 18.90 -2.43
N CYS A 3 19.53 19.63 -2.00
CA CYS A 3 18.48 19.08 -1.16
C CYS A 3 17.18 19.23 -1.95
N GLU A 4 17.00 18.37 -2.96
CA GLU A 4 15.65 18.05 -3.40
C GLU A 4 14.96 17.51 -2.16
N LYS A 5 14.12 18.36 -1.56
CA LYS A 5 13.12 17.95 -0.59
C LYS A 5 12.37 16.83 -1.30
N LEU A 6 12.66 15.55 -0.98
CA LEU A 6 11.88 14.43 -1.47
C LEU A 6 10.44 14.86 -1.31
N LEU A 7 9.73 14.93 -2.43
CA LEU A 7 8.31 15.26 -2.46
C LEU A 7 7.63 14.22 -1.57
N LEU A 8 7.43 14.55 -0.29
CA LEU A 8 6.51 13.83 0.57
C LEU A 8 5.15 14.18 0.00
N VAL A 9 4.72 13.34 -0.91
CA VAL A 9 3.43 13.44 -1.58
C VAL A 9 2.40 13.16 -0.50
N ASN A 10 1.53 14.14 -0.25
CA ASN A 10 0.68 14.10 0.93
C ASN A 10 -0.47 13.10 0.73
N GLN A 11 -1.24 12.86 1.79
CA GLN A 11 -2.36 11.92 1.76
C GLN A 11 -3.37 12.17 0.62
N ASP A 12 -3.62 13.43 0.25
CA ASP A 12 -4.58 13.76 -0.81
C ASP A 12 -4.08 13.30 -2.18
N ASP A 13 -2.79 13.41 -2.41
CA ASP A 13 -2.16 12.93 -3.63
C ASP A 13 -2.23 11.40 -3.74
N PHE A 14 -2.09 10.67 -2.62
CA PHE A 14 -2.31 9.21 -2.60
C PHE A 14 -3.77 8.87 -2.97
N LEU A 15 -4.74 9.56 -2.35
CA LEU A 15 -6.15 9.39 -2.67
C LEU A 15 -6.46 9.70 -4.13
N GLN A 16 -5.85 10.75 -4.66
CA GLN A 16 -5.99 11.14 -6.06
C GLN A 16 -5.39 10.07 -6.98
N ALA A 17 -4.21 9.53 -6.64
CA ALA A 17 -3.55 8.49 -7.42
C ALA A 17 -4.41 7.22 -7.51
N ILE A 18 -4.93 6.71 -6.39
CA ILE A 18 -5.81 5.52 -6.40
C ILE A 18 -7.16 5.78 -7.09
N ALA A 19 -7.63 7.04 -7.11
CA ALA A 19 -8.93 7.38 -7.69
C ALA A 19 -8.89 7.60 -9.20
N THR A 20 -7.73 8.04 -9.74
CA THR A 20 -7.63 8.46 -11.14
C THR A 20 -6.60 7.72 -11.98
N SER A 21 -5.73 6.93 -11.35
CA SER A 21 -4.72 6.14 -12.03
C SER A 21 -4.89 4.66 -11.74
N GLN A 22 -4.66 3.82 -12.74
CA GLN A 22 -4.48 2.37 -12.53
C GLN A 22 -3.10 2.05 -11.96
N ILE A 23 -2.16 3.01 -11.99
CA ILE A 23 -0.79 2.83 -11.50
C ILE A 23 -0.46 3.91 -10.46
N VAL A 24 -0.12 3.48 -9.25
CA VAL A 24 0.29 4.31 -8.11
C VAL A 24 1.81 4.21 -7.95
N THR A 25 2.49 5.35 -7.98
CA THR A 25 3.96 5.45 -7.86
C THR A 25 4.32 6.62 -6.94
N GLY A 26 5.46 6.56 -6.24
CA GLY A 26 5.97 7.65 -5.40
C GLY A 26 5.94 7.35 -3.90
N ASP A 27 6.33 8.34 -3.09
CA ASP A 27 6.49 8.19 -1.65
C ASP A 27 5.41 8.97 -0.89
N PHE A 28 4.56 8.25 -0.17
CA PHE A 28 3.36 8.78 0.46
C PHE A 28 3.45 8.71 1.99
N VAL A 29 3.15 9.83 2.65
CA VAL A 29 2.95 9.89 4.10
C VAL A 29 1.48 10.16 4.39
N ILE A 30 0.85 9.22 5.08
CA ILE A 30 -0.57 9.25 5.41
C ILE A 30 -0.72 9.47 6.91
N ASP A 31 -1.64 10.36 7.29
CA ASP A 31 -1.97 10.59 8.69
C ASP A 31 -2.78 9.40 9.23
N GLN A 32 -2.20 8.70 10.20
CA GLN A 32 -2.79 7.52 10.85
C GLN A 32 -4.08 7.83 11.60
N GLY A 33 -4.36 9.10 11.93
CA GLY A 33 -5.62 9.52 12.53
C GLY A 33 -6.82 9.47 11.56
N THR A 34 -6.57 9.34 10.26
CA THR A 34 -7.61 9.37 9.23
C THR A 34 -8.12 7.97 8.90
N GLN A 35 -9.40 7.87 8.52
CA GLN A 35 -10.08 6.60 8.21
C GLN A 35 -10.38 6.46 6.71
N ASN A 36 -9.81 7.32 5.88
CA ASN A 36 -10.16 7.46 4.46
C ASN A 36 -9.65 6.32 3.57
N LEU A 37 -8.79 5.43 4.10
CA LEU A 37 -8.27 4.25 3.41
C LEU A 37 -8.86 2.93 3.94
N MET A 38 -9.70 2.99 4.97
CA MET A 38 -10.37 1.84 5.57
C MET A 38 -11.68 1.50 4.86
N ASP A 39 -12.11 0.25 4.95
CA ASP A 39 -13.37 -0.25 4.39
C ASP A 39 -13.53 0.05 2.88
N ARG A 40 -12.44 -0.12 2.11
CA ARG A 40 -12.42 0.15 0.67
C ARG A 40 -12.06 -1.08 -0.15
N ASP A 41 -12.61 -1.11 -1.36
CA ASP A 41 -12.23 -2.07 -2.38
C ASP A 41 -11.23 -1.41 -3.35
N TYR A 42 -10.05 -2.01 -3.45
CA TYR A 42 -9.02 -1.67 -4.42
C TYR A 42 -9.04 -2.75 -5.50
N ILE A 43 -9.50 -2.41 -6.70
CA ILE A 43 -9.72 -3.36 -7.79
C ILE A 43 -8.74 -3.04 -8.92
N GLU A 44 -7.92 -4.02 -9.29
CA GLU A 44 -6.99 -3.95 -10.43
C GLU A 44 -6.02 -2.75 -10.37
N VAL A 45 -5.66 -2.32 -9.16
CA VAL A 45 -4.69 -1.24 -8.94
C VAL A 45 -3.27 -1.81 -8.97
N VAL A 46 -2.37 -1.11 -9.65
CA VAL A 46 -0.94 -1.42 -9.70
C VAL A 46 -0.19 -0.44 -8.80
N PHE A 47 0.33 -0.92 -7.68
CA PHE A 47 1.28 -0.20 -6.85
C PHE A 47 2.69 -0.55 -7.32
N LYS A 48 3.44 0.44 -7.80
CA LYS A 48 4.76 0.22 -8.38
C LYS A 48 5.77 1.24 -7.92
N ASN A 49 6.93 0.79 -7.47
CA ASN A 49 8.05 1.65 -7.05
C ASN A 49 7.56 2.76 -6.11
N CYS A 50 6.81 2.38 -5.07
CA CYS A 50 6.18 3.32 -4.17
C CYS A 50 6.40 2.94 -2.70
N SER A 51 6.43 3.95 -1.84
CA SER A 51 6.40 3.76 -0.39
C SER A 51 5.13 4.35 0.22
N ILE A 52 4.55 3.62 1.17
CA ILE A 52 3.34 3.99 1.87
C ILE A 52 3.67 3.96 3.36
N HIS A 53 3.78 5.14 3.95
CA HIS A 53 4.05 5.33 5.37
C HIS A 53 2.78 5.75 6.11
N GLY A 54 2.42 5.04 7.19
CA GLY A 54 1.24 5.38 8.01
C GLY A 54 -0.12 4.97 7.43
N GLY A 55 -0.17 4.23 6.32
CA GLY A 55 -1.43 3.86 5.66
C GLY A 55 -2.30 2.92 6.49
N GLN A 56 -3.55 3.31 6.77
CA GLN A 56 -4.50 2.50 7.54
C GLN A 56 -5.54 1.85 6.61
N PHE A 57 -5.29 0.61 6.17
CA PHE A 57 -6.14 -0.10 5.22
C PHE A 57 -7.14 -1.05 5.90
N VAL A 58 -7.51 -0.78 7.15
CA VAL A 58 -8.30 -1.72 7.97
C VAL A 58 -9.57 -2.17 7.23
N SER A 59 -9.88 -3.47 7.30
CA SER A 59 -11.07 -4.09 6.71
C SER A 59 -11.24 -3.89 5.19
N SER A 60 -10.18 -3.50 4.49
CA SER A 60 -10.21 -3.30 3.04
C SER A 60 -10.01 -4.59 2.24
N VAL A 61 -10.42 -4.57 0.99
CA VAL A 61 -10.19 -5.67 0.04
C VAL A 61 -9.32 -5.18 -1.11
N PHE A 62 -8.27 -5.94 -1.43
CA PHE A 62 -7.49 -5.77 -2.66
C PHE A 62 -7.79 -6.95 -3.58
N GLN A 63 -8.34 -6.67 -4.75
CA GLN A 63 -8.71 -7.68 -5.74
C GLN A 63 -7.98 -7.44 -7.06
N GLY A 64 -7.27 -8.45 -7.56
CA GLY A 64 -6.54 -8.34 -8.83
C GLY A 64 -5.39 -7.31 -8.81
N CYS A 65 -4.98 -6.85 -7.62
CA CYS A 65 -3.97 -5.81 -7.49
C CYS A 65 -2.55 -6.36 -7.68
N THR A 66 -1.67 -5.51 -8.18
CA THR A 66 -0.24 -5.81 -8.30
C THR A 66 0.57 -4.89 -7.41
N PHE A 67 1.47 -5.44 -6.63
CA PHE A 67 2.46 -4.74 -5.82
C PHE A 67 3.85 -5.12 -6.35
N ASP A 68 4.57 -4.16 -6.93
CA ASP A 68 5.88 -4.35 -7.53
C ASP A 68 6.87 -3.33 -6.96
N ASP A 69 7.84 -3.79 -6.17
CA ASP A 69 8.80 -2.96 -5.44
C ASP A 69 8.08 -1.90 -4.56
N VAL A 70 7.27 -2.41 -3.63
CA VAL A 70 6.45 -1.59 -2.72
C VAL A 70 6.92 -1.74 -1.28
N LEU A 71 7.12 -0.60 -0.60
CA LEU A 71 7.38 -0.54 0.82
C LEU A 71 6.11 -0.08 1.57
N PHE A 72 5.61 -0.91 2.46
CA PHE A 72 4.70 -0.48 3.52
C PHE A 72 5.52 -0.28 4.80
N GLU A 73 5.43 0.89 5.42
CA GLU A 73 6.07 1.19 6.71
C GLU A 73 5.07 1.80 7.70
N GLU A 74 5.13 1.36 8.96
CA GLU A 74 4.29 1.89 10.06
C GLU A 74 2.79 1.97 9.71
N SER A 75 2.30 0.98 8.98
CA SER A 75 0.96 0.90 8.40
C SER A 75 0.17 -0.26 8.99
N ALA A 76 -1.15 -0.26 8.78
CA ALA A 76 -2.05 -1.30 9.26
C ALA A 76 -2.75 -2.03 8.12
N LEU A 77 -2.58 -3.35 8.09
CA LEU A 77 -3.27 -4.31 7.22
C LEU A 77 -4.12 -5.26 8.08
N VAL A 78 -4.92 -4.70 8.97
CA VAL A 78 -5.77 -5.44 9.91
C VAL A 78 -7.10 -5.79 9.24
N GLY A 79 -7.47 -7.06 9.21
CA GLY A 79 -8.71 -7.52 8.56
C GLY A 79 -8.73 -7.38 7.04
N VAL A 80 -7.57 -7.11 6.42
CA VAL A 80 -7.46 -6.94 4.97
C VAL A 80 -7.55 -8.29 4.25
N SER A 81 -8.20 -8.31 3.08
CA SER A 81 -8.21 -9.48 2.19
C SER A 81 -7.51 -9.17 0.88
N PHE A 82 -6.46 -9.92 0.54
CA PHE A 82 -5.84 -9.90 -0.78
C PHE A 82 -6.35 -11.09 -1.61
N VAL A 83 -7.04 -10.82 -2.71
CA VAL A 83 -7.63 -11.83 -3.60
C VAL A 83 -7.08 -11.67 -5.01
N ASP A 84 -6.55 -12.76 -5.57
CA ASP A 84 -5.97 -12.78 -6.92
C ASP A 84 -4.88 -11.70 -7.11
N CYS A 85 -4.12 -11.38 -6.06
CA CYS A 85 -3.10 -10.33 -6.06
C CYS A 85 -1.70 -10.88 -6.35
N THR A 86 -0.79 -10.01 -6.80
CA THR A 86 0.63 -10.35 -6.99
C THR A 86 1.53 -9.42 -6.19
N PHE A 87 2.47 -9.98 -5.43
CA PHE A 87 3.52 -9.24 -4.72
C PHE A 87 4.88 -9.62 -5.28
N THR A 88 5.68 -8.63 -5.68
CA THR A 88 7.06 -8.79 -6.15
C THR A 88 7.96 -7.76 -5.48
N LEU A 89 9.03 -8.21 -4.83
CA LEU A 89 10.04 -7.35 -4.18
C LEU A 89 9.44 -6.41 -3.10
N CYS A 90 8.37 -6.83 -2.45
CA CYS A 90 7.68 -5.99 -1.47
C CYS A 90 8.29 -6.12 -0.07
N ARG A 91 8.22 -5.03 0.70
CA ARG A 91 8.66 -4.97 2.09
C ARG A 91 7.55 -4.42 2.96
N MET A 92 7.39 -5.02 4.13
CA MET A 92 6.42 -4.65 5.15
C MET A 92 7.18 -4.52 6.46
N VAL A 93 7.29 -3.29 6.98
CA VAL A 93 8.15 -2.95 8.13
C VAL A 93 7.33 -2.26 9.21
N ARG A 94 7.42 -2.74 10.47
CA ARG A 94 6.63 -2.21 11.60
C ARG A 94 5.12 -2.19 11.30
N MET A 95 4.62 -3.27 10.73
CA MET A 95 3.21 -3.39 10.39
C MET A 95 2.36 -3.89 11.56
N GLN A 96 1.11 -3.44 11.62
CA GLN A 96 0.04 -4.19 12.29
C GLN A 96 -0.68 -5.05 11.25
N THR A 97 -0.72 -6.36 11.43
CA THR A 97 -1.22 -7.29 10.39
C THR A 97 -2.15 -8.34 10.95
N SER A 98 -3.31 -8.51 10.30
CA SER A 98 -4.17 -9.69 10.43
C SER A 98 -4.84 -10.02 9.10
N PHE A 99 -4.11 -9.77 7.99
CA PHE A 99 -4.63 -9.94 6.65
C PHE A 99 -4.73 -11.42 6.24
N SER A 100 -5.56 -11.68 5.24
CA SER A 100 -5.65 -12.97 4.56
C SER A 100 -5.24 -12.82 3.10
N MET A 101 -4.79 -13.92 2.50
CA MET A 101 -4.46 -13.97 1.08
C MET A 101 -5.13 -15.20 0.44
N LYS A 102 -5.80 -15.00 -0.69
CA LYS A 102 -6.42 -16.05 -1.50
C LYS A 102 -5.97 -15.90 -2.94
N ASN A 103 -5.61 -17.02 -3.58
CA ASN A 103 -5.18 -17.09 -4.97
C ASN A 103 -4.08 -16.07 -5.35
N SER A 104 -3.28 -15.64 -4.37
CA SER A 104 -2.30 -14.58 -4.56
C SER A 104 -0.91 -15.17 -4.75
N THR A 105 -0.10 -14.51 -5.59
CA THR A 105 1.28 -14.91 -5.87
C THR A 105 2.24 -14.03 -5.06
N ILE A 106 3.18 -14.66 -4.36
CA ILE A 106 4.17 -13.95 -3.54
C ILE A 106 5.58 -14.28 -4.06
N LYS A 107 6.32 -13.24 -4.47
CA LYS A 107 7.72 -13.31 -4.86
C LYS A 107 8.51 -12.28 -4.06
N GLN A 108 9.37 -12.75 -3.16
CA GLN A 108 10.23 -11.87 -2.36
C GLN A 108 9.45 -10.81 -1.56
N LEU A 109 8.41 -11.24 -0.82
CA LEU A 109 7.76 -10.42 0.20
C LEU A 109 8.49 -10.62 1.53
N ASN A 110 9.00 -9.52 2.10
CA ASN A 110 9.64 -9.53 3.41
C ASN A 110 8.76 -8.81 4.44
N LEU A 111 8.37 -9.53 5.50
CA LEU A 111 7.66 -8.99 6.64
C LEU A 111 8.61 -8.93 7.83
N VAL A 112 8.89 -7.71 8.31
CA VAL A 112 9.74 -7.44 9.47
C VAL A 112 8.88 -6.88 10.59
N HIS A 113 8.78 -7.64 11.68
CA HIS A 113 8.07 -7.27 12.90
C HIS A 113 8.85 -6.24 13.73
#